data_AF-A0A838QZP8-F1
#
_entry.id   AF-A0A838QZP8-F1
#
_cell.length_a   1.000
_cell.length_b   1.000
_cell.length_c   1.000
_cell.angle_alpha   90.00
_cell.angle_beta   90.00
_cell.angle_gamma   90.00
#
_symmetry.space_group_name_H-M   'P 1'
#
loop_
_entity.id
_entity.type
_entity.pdbx_description
1 polymer ?
#
loop_
_entity_poly.entity_id
_entity_poly.type
_entity_poly.pdbx_seq_one_letter_code
_entity_poly.pdbx_strand_id
1 'polypeptide(L)'
;MGRVFIVGWDGATFDLIEPWVAEGKLPNIAEVLRNGAHGELRSTLPPMTFPAWSSFMTGKNPAKHGIYDFTRQRPGTYDLEFVNGGQRKAASFWKLLSDAGRKVISISVPCTYPPEKVDGVMLSGFDAAGLGGSSSKLDARGMHPPQMYDELEGAVGGHPIGSFPVAEINAGDPEAAVKKILDVIGRKAATAKYLIQKYDWDCAMILFGESDGAGHHFWKYCDGRSPQFSHDPPSMRDSILRVYQELDRELGELKQLLPMDTTLLMMSDHGFGGVSSTALFPNCWLREQGMLQFRGGFSRWASRRLDSLKLLA
;
A
#
# COMPACT_ATOMS: atom_id res chain seq x y z
N MET A 1 15.72 -17.62 -20.03
CA MET A 1 15.08 -17.76 -18.70
C MET A 1 13.89 -16.82 -18.73
N GLY A 2 12.69 -17.28 -18.39
CA GLY A 2 11.48 -16.46 -18.52
C GLY A 2 11.49 -15.25 -17.59
N ARG A 3 10.71 -14.23 -17.94
CA ARG A 3 10.54 -13.01 -17.13
C ARG A 3 9.51 -13.23 -16.02
N VAL A 4 9.57 -12.42 -14.96
CA VAL A 4 8.55 -12.41 -13.90
C VAL A 4 7.96 -11.01 -13.75
N PHE A 5 6.66 -10.88 -13.94
CA PHE A 5 5.93 -9.64 -13.68
C PHE A 5 5.04 -9.82 -12.46
N ILE A 6 5.15 -8.91 -11.48
CA ILE A 6 4.44 -8.98 -10.22
C ILE A 6 3.50 -7.79 -10.09
N VAL A 7 2.22 -8.05 -9.84
CA VAL A 7 1.23 -7.01 -9.53
C VAL A 7 0.75 -7.23 -8.11
N GLY A 8 1.04 -6.28 -7.24
CA GLY A 8 0.50 -6.29 -5.89
C GLY A 8 -0.69 -5.33 -5.77
N TRP A 9 -1.78 -5.81 -5.18
CA TRP A 9 -2.89 -4.97 -4.73
C TRP A 9 -2.93 -5.04 -3.20
N ASP A 10 -2.59 -3.94 -2.55
CA ASP A 10 -2.51 -3.84 -1.09
C ASP A 10 -3.89 -4.03 -0.48
N GLY A 11 -3.98 -4.84 0.58
CA GLY A 11 -5.25 -5.10 1.26
C GLY A 11 -6.33 -5.76 0.39
N ALA A 12 -5.99 -6.39 -0.74
CA ALA A 12 -6.98 -7.07 -1.57
C ALA A 12 -7.42 -8.41 -0.95
N THR A 13 -8.72 -8.73 -1.05
CA THR A 13 -9.31 -9.94 -0.46
C THR A 13 -10.20 -10.71 -1.44
N PHE A 14 -10.16 -12.05 -1.35
CA PHE A 14 -11.07 -12.93 -2.09
C PHE A 14 -12.53 -12.74 -1.69
N ASP A 15 -12.82 -12.26 -0.47
CA ASP A 15 -14.18 -11.90 -0.02
C ASP A 15 -14.88 -10.89 -0.93
N LEU A 16 -14.10 -10.06 -1.64
CA LEU A 16 -14.60 -9.10 -2.63
C LEU A 16 -14.39 -9.59 -4.07
N ILE A 17 -13.23 -10.17 -4.35
CA ILE A 17 -12.87 -10.58 -5.71
C ILE A 17 -13.77 -11.72 -6.22
N GLU A 18 -14.00 -12.77 -5.43
CA GLU A 18 -14.73 -13.94 -5.91
C GLU A 18 -16.20 -13.62 -6.26
N PRO A 19 -16.98 -12.91 -5.42
CA PRO A 19 -18.32 -12.51 -5.78
C PRO A 19 -18.35 -11.65 -7.05
N TRP A 20 -17.44 -10.68 -7.18
CA TRP A 20 -17.40 -9.80 -8.35
C TRP A 20 -16.94 -10.50 -9.63
N VAL A 21 -16.07 -11.50 -9.52
CA VAL A 21 -15.73 -12.39 -10.65
C VAL A 21 -16.94 -13.22 -11.07
N ALA A 22 -17.67 -13.80 -10.13
CA ALA A 22 -18.89 -14.57 -10.42
C ALA A 22 -19.98 -13.71 -11.09
N GLU A 23 -20.06 -12.43 -10.74
CA GLU A 23 -20.94 -11.44 -11.36
C GLU A 23 -20.42 -10.87 -12.70
N GLY A 24 -19.23 -11.29 -13.16
CA GLY A 24 -18.64 -10.81 -14.41
C GLY A 24 -18.10 -9.38 -14.36
N LYS A 25 -17.87 -8.83 -13.16
CA LYS A 25 -17.44 -7.45 -12.95
C LYS A 25 -15.92 -7.24 -13.01
N LEU A 26 -15.13 -8.31 -12.88
CA LEU A 26 -13.65 -8.30 -12.89
C LEU A 26 -13.11 -9.29 -13.94
N PRO A 27 -13.29 -9.03 -15.24
CA PRO A 27 -12.98 -9.99 -16.30
C PRO A 27 -11.48 -10.33 -16.40
N ASN A 28 -10.57 -9.39 -16.12
CA ASN A 28 -9.13 -9.63 -16.27
C ASN A 28 -8.58 -10.50 -15.14
N ILE A 29 -9.03 -10.27 -13.90
CA ILE A 29 -8.77 -11.16 -12.77
C ILE A 29 -9.39 -12.52 -13.02
N ALA A 30 -10.65 -12.58 -13.48
CA ALA A 30 -11.32 -13.85 -13.77
C ALA A 30 -10.49 -14.73 -14.73
N GLU A 31 -9.87 -14.12 -15.73
CA GLU A 31 -8.94 -14.81 -16.63
C GLU A 31 -7.67 -15.30 -15.91
N VAL A 32 -7.06 -14.47 -15.04
CA VAL A 32 -5.87 -14.85 -14.27
C VAL A 32 -6.17 -16.03 -13.34
N LEU A 33 -7.31 -16.01 -12.63
CA LEU A 33 -7.73 -17.10 -11.76
C LEU A 33 -7.96 -18.40 -12.55
N ARG A 34 -8.63 -18.31 -13.71
CA ARG A 34 -8.94 -19.48 -14.55
C ARG A 34 -7.70 -20.12 -15.18
N ASN A 35 -6.71 -19.31 -15.55
CA ASN A 35 -5.55 -19.76 -16.30
C ASN A 35 -4.30 -19.99 -15.42
N GLY A 36 -4.44 -19.90 -14.10
CA GLY A 36 -3.33 -20.00 -13.14
C GLY A 36 -3.66 -20.85 -11.93
N ALA A 37 -2.87 -20.67 -10.86
CA ALA A 37 -3.15 -21.22 -9.55
C ALA A 37 -3.41 -20.07 -8.58
N HIS A 38 -4.44 -20.19 -7.76
CA HIS A 38 -4.82 -19.18 -6.77
C HIS A 38 -5.24 -19.83 -5.45
N GLY A 39 -5.15 -19.07 -4.37
CA GLY A 39 -5.57 -19.50 -3.05
C GLY A 39 -5.19 -18.47 -1.98
N GLU A 40 -5.81 -18.61 -0.81
CA GLU A 40 -5.51 -17.77 0.34
C GLU A 40 -4.16 -18.15 0.97
N LEU A 41 -3.34 -17.14 1.25
CA LEU A 41 -2.07 -17.29 1.95
C LEU A 41 -2.12 -16.60 3.31
N ARG A 42 -1.41 -17.17 4.28
CA ARG A 42 -1.26 -16.55 5.59
C ARG A 42 -0.28 -15.38 5.50
N SER A 43 -0.75 -14.18 5.85
CA SER A 43 0.08 -12.99 6.00
C SER A 43 1.02 -13.09 7.22
N THR A 44 1.80 -12.04 7.43
CA THR A 44 2.62 -11.84 8.63
C THR A 44 1.78 -11.60 9.89
N LEU A 45 2.43 -11.65 11.05
CA LEU A 45 1.84 -11.24 12.33
C LEU A 45 2.66 -10.05 12.87
N PRO A 46 2.09 -8.83 12.95
CA PRO A 46 0.73 -8.46 12.52
C PRO A 46 0.58 -8.40 10.98
N PRO A 47 -0.63 -8.63 10.43
CA PRO A 47 -0.89 -8.57 8.99
C PRO A 47 -1.01 -7.11 8.54
N MET A 48 0.13 -6.42 8.41
CA MET A 48 0.20 -5.02 8.00
C MET A 48 1.19 -4.81 6.85
N THR A 49 0.94 -3.79 6.05
CA THR A 49 1.70 -3.39 4.86
C THR A 49 3.22 -3.47 5.02
N PHE A 50 3.80 -2.78 6.00
CA PHE A 50 5.26 -2.72 6.14
C PHE A 50 5.90 -4.07 6.50
N PRO A 51 5.43 -4.78 7.53
CA PRO A 51 5.85 -6.15 7.82
C PRO A 51 5.68 -7.10 6.63
N ALA A 52 4.53 -7.06 5.97
CA ALA A 52 4.15 -8.03 4.95
C ALA A 52 4.93 -7.85 3.64
N TRP A 53 5.01 -6.62 3.09
CA TRP A 53 5.83 -6.37 1.90
C TRP A 53 7.33 -6.54 2.16
N SER A 54 7.81 -6.21 3.37
CA SER A 54 9.19 -6.53 3.78
C SER A 54 9.43 -8.04 3.85
N SER A 55 8.45 -8.82 4.31
CA SER A 55 8.55 -10.28 4.35
C SER A 55 8.55 -10.89 2.95
N PHE A 56 7.65 -10.42 2.08
CA PHE A 56 7.60 -10.80 0.67
C PHE A 56 8.95 -10.56 -0.01
N MET A 57 9.50 -9.34 0.09
CA MET A 57 10.71 -9.00 -0.63
C MET A 57 11.98 -9.65 -0.07
N THR A 58 11.94 -10.25 1.12
CA THR A 58 13.14 -10.87 1.75
C THR A 58 13.04 -12.37 1.94
N GLY A 59 11.84 -12.96 1.82
CA GLY A 59 11.57 -14.34 2.22
C GLY A 59 11.82 -14.58 3.72
N LYS A 60 11.75 -13.54 4.56
CA LYS A 60 11.96 -13.59 6.02
C LYS A 60 10.70 -13.12 6.74
N ASN A 61 10.54 -13.50 8.00
CA ASN A 61 9.46 -12.98 8.85
C ASN A 61 9.87 -11.66 9.54
N PRO A 62 8.92 -10.94 10.17
CA PRO A 62 9.20 -9.67 10.86
C PRO A 62 10.34 -9.72 11.87
N ALA A 63 10.46 -10.82 12.61
CA ALA A 63 11.53 -11.00 13.60
C ALA A 63 12.93 -11.04 12.98
N LYS A 64 13.06 -11.52 11.73
CA LYS A 64 14.34 -11.63 11.02
C LYS A 64 14.72 -10.34 10.29
N HIS A 65 13.78 -9.71 9.58
CA HIS A 65 14.06 -8.48 8.83
C HIS A 65 13.91 -7.20 9.67
N GLY A 66 13.29 -7.27 10.86
CA GLY A 66 13.27 -6.20 11.86
C GLY A 66 12.24 -5.09 11.62
N ILE A 67 11.29 -5.28 10.71
CA ILE A 67 10.20 -4.34 10.41
C ILE A 67 8.92 -4.93 10.98
N TYR A 68 8.36 -4.29 12.00
CA TYR A 68 7.21 -4.82 12.76
C TYR A 68 5.95 -3.98 12.61
N ASP A 69 6.09 -2.72 12.21
CA ASP A 69 5.03 -1.72 12.14
C ASP A 69 5.53 -0.54 11.27
N PHE A 70 4.64 0.39 10.94
CA PHE A 70 4.92 1.68 10.28
C PHE A 70 5.80 2.59 11.11
N THR A 71 5.75 2.45 12.43
CA THR A 71 6.55 3.24 13.36
C THR A 71 7.33 2.34 14.30
N ARG A 72 8.44 2.85 14.82
CA ARG A 72 9.16 2.21 15.92
C ARG A 72 9.48 3.22 17.00
N GLN A 73 9.59 2.72 18.22
CA GLN A 73 10.12 3.52 19.31
C GLN A 73 11.62 3.77 19.09
N ARG A 74 12.04 5.04 19.21
CA ARG A 74 13.45 5.40 19.21
C ARG A 74 14.11 4.77 20.44
N PRO A 75 15.23 4.03 20.28
CA PRO A 75 15.91 3.40 21.40
C PRO A 75 16.23 4.39 22.53
N GLY A 76 15.83 4.06 23.75
CA GLY A 76 16.08 4.89 24.94
C GLY A 76 15.11 6.07 25.15
N THR A 77 14.12 6.28 24.26
CA THR A 77 13.10 7.33 24.42
C THR A 77 11.69 6.75 24.22
N TYR A 78 10.64 7.54 24.46
CA TYR A 78 9.25 7.19 24.12
C TYR A 78 8.81 7.81 22.77
N ASP A 79 9.74 8.40 22.03
CA ASP A 79 9.42 9.00 20.75
C ASP A 79 9.25 7.92 19.69
N LEU A 80 8.27 8.12 18.81
CA LEU A 80 8.08 7.28 17.63
C LEU A 80 8.83 7.88 16.45
N GLU A 81 9.42 7.02 15.64
CA GLU A 81 9.94 7.38 14.33
C GLU A 81 9.33 6.50 13.24
N PHE A 82 9.10 7.09 12.07
CA PHE A 82 8.57 6.39 10.91
C PHE A 82 9.62 5.43 10.36
N VAL A 83 9.18 4.24 9.96
CA VAL A 83 10.04 3.18 9.47
C VAL A 83 10.17 3.24 7.94
N ASN A 84 11.31 2.83 7.38
CA ASN A 84 11.51 2.71 5.94
C ASN A 84 12.43 1.52 5.60
N GLY A 85 12.64 1.29 4.31
CA GLY A 85 13.50 0.23 3.79
C GLY A 85 14.94 0.25 4.32
N GLY A 86 15.50 1.43 4.62
CA GLY A 86 16.85 1.58 5.16
C GLY A 86 17.07 0.95 6.54
N GLN A 87 15.99 0.64 7.27
CA GLN A 87 16.06 -0.03 8.58
C GLN A 87 15.91 -1.55 8.49
N ARG A 88 15.68 -2.10 7.30
CA ARG A 88 15.52 -3.55 7.08
C ARG A 88 16.85 -4.28 7.25
N LYS A 89 16.84 -5.39 8.01
CA LYS A 89 18.03 -6.20 8.35
C LYS A 89 18.26 -7.40 7.43
N ALA A 90 17.60 -7.44 6.28
CA ALA A 90 17.70 -8.54 5.32
C ALA A 90 17.73 -7.99 3.89
N ALA A 91 18.53 -8.62 3.04
CA ALA A 91 18.61 -8.29 1.62
C ALA A 91 17.26 -8.56 0.94
N SER A 92 16.82 -7.61 0.11
CA SER A 92 15.67 -7.82 -0.76
C SER A 92 16.05 -8.76 -1.90
N PHE A 93 15.08 -9.45 -2.48
CA PHE A 93 15.32 -10.21 -3.70
C PHE A 93 15.59 -9.28 -4.90
N TRP A 94 15.18 -8.00 -4.86
CA TRP A 94 15.56 -6.99 -5.86
C TRP A 94 17.08 -6.87 -5.95
N LYS A 95 17.73 -6.70 -4.80
CA LYS A 95 19.18 -6.61 -4.70
C LYS A 95 19.86 -7.92 -5.08
N LEU A 96 19.32 -9.05 -4.63
CA LEU A 96 19.88 -10.37 -4.96
C LEU A 96 19.80 -10.68 -6.46
N LEU A 97 18.69 -10.34 -7.11
CA LEU A 97 18.53 -10.45 -8.56
C LEU A 97 19.53 -9.55 -9.29
N SER A 98 19.62 -8.28 -8.89
CA SER A 98 20.57 -7.34 -9.47
C SER A 98 22.03 -7.79 -9.31
N ASP A 99 22.41 -8.32 -8.14
CA ASP A 99 23.77 -8.82 -7.89
C ASP A 99 24.08 -10.07 -8.73
N ALA A 100 23.04 -10.82 -9.13
CA ALA A 100 23.12 -11.93 -10.06
C ALA A 100 23.06 -11.49 -11.54
N GLY A 101 23.16 -10.19 -11.83
CA GLY A 101 23.14 -9.63 -13.18
C GLY A 101 21.76 -9.62 -13.85
N ARG A 102 20.68 -9.61 -13.05
CA ARG A 102 19.30 -9.51 -13.55
C ARG A 102 18.78 -8.09 -13.48
N LYS A 103 18.04 -7.68 -14.51
CA LYS A 103 17.44 -6.35 -14.61
C LYS A 103 16.13 -6.30 -13.82
N VAL A 104 16.00 -5.30 -12.94
CA VAL A 104 14.86 -5.15 -12.02
C VAL A 104 14.12 -3.84 -12.26
N ILE A 105 12.79 -3.90 -12.32
CA ILE A 105 11.91 -2.73 -12.23
C ILE A 105 11.04 -2.89 -10.98
N SER A 106 11.10 -1.98 -10.01
CA SER A 106 10.23 -1.98 -8.82
C SER A 106 9.52 -0.65 -8.68
N ILE A 107 8.20 -0.64 -8.62
CA ILE A 107 7.39 0.57 -8.64
C ILE A 107 6.45 0.59 -7.42
N SER A 108 6.54 1.65 -6.62
CA SER A 108 5.61 1.94 -5.50
C SER A 108 5.57 0.91 -4.36
N VAL A 109 6.52 -0.02 -4.27
CA VAL A 109 6.53 -1.04 -3.20
C VAL A 109 6.95 -0.40 -1.85
N PRO A 110 6.17 -0.51 -0.77
CA PRO A 110 6.51 0.05 0.54
C PRO A 110 7.78 -0.55 1.13
N CYS A 111 8.41 0.20 2.04
CA CYS A 111 9.69 -0.17 2.64
C CYS A 111 10.81 -0.30 1.58
N THR A 112 10.78 0.50 0.53
CA THR A 112 11.88 0.56 -0.45
C THR A 112 12.62 1.89 -0.44
N TYR A 113 12.28 2.82 0.46
CA TYR A 113 13.05 4.03 0.68
C TYR A 113 14.19 3.82 1.71
N PRO A 114 15.41 4.33 1.48
CA PRO A 114 15.91 4.87 0.20
C PRO A 114 16.02 3.76 -0.85
N PRO A 115 15.80 4.08 -2.14
CA PRO A 115 15.81 3.09 -3.21
C PRO A 115 17.15 2.35 -3.25
N GLU A 116 17.09 1.03 -3.33
CA GLU A 116 18.28 0.20 -3.50
C GLU A 116 18.89 0.44 -4.88
N LYS A 117 20.23 0.39 -4.96
CA LYS A 117 20.93 0.43 -6.24
C LYS A 117 20.78 -0.92 -6.92
N VAL A 118 19.99 -0.96 -7.98
CA VAL A 118 19.74 -2.13 -8.82
C VAL A 118 20.16 -1.87 -10.27
N ASP A 119 20.45 -2.92 -11.02
CA ASP A 119 20.53 -2.87 -12.48
C ASP A 119 19.10 -2.74 -13.03
N GLY A 120 18.68 -1.52 -13.33
CA GLY A 120 17.29 -1.19 -13.71
C GLY A 120 16.74 -0.01 -12.93
N VAL A 121 15.45 -0.06 -12.60
CA VAL A 121 14.69 1.07 -12.03
C VAL A 121 14.03 0.69 -10.71
N MET A 122 14.15 1.55 -9.70
CA MET A 122 13.40 1.43 -8.45
C MET A 122 12.77 2.77 -8.09
N LEU A 123 11.44 2.80 -8.03
CA LEU A 123 10.64 3.91 -7.52
C LEU A 123 10.10 3.49 -6.15
N SER A 124 10.51 4.22 -5.12
CA SER A 124 10.17 3.88 -3.74
C SER A 124 8.66 3.95 -3.47
N GLY A 125 8.19 3.20 -2.49
CA GLY A 125 6.84 3.29 -1.98
C GLY A 125 6.57 4.56 -1.17
N PHE A 126 5.40 4.61 -0.53
CA PHE A 126 4.96 5.79 0.21
C PHE A 126 5.81 6.12 1.45
N ASP A 127 6.71 5.23 1.86
CA ASP A 127 7.71 5.52 2.89
C ASP A 127 8.71 6.62 2.49
N ALA A 128 8.74 7.02 1.22
CA ALA A 128 9.47 8.18 0.74
C ALA A 128 8.80 9.54 1.09
N ALA A 129 7.52 9.56 1.53
CA ALA A 129 6.77 10.79 1.83
C ALA A 129 7.34 11.62 3.00
N GLY A 130 8.21 11.03 3.84
CA GLY A 130 8.81 11.68 5.02
C GLY A 130 9.90 12.72 4.74
N LEU A 131 10.16 13.07 3.48
CA LEU A 131 11.27 13.95 3.08
C LEU A 131 10.93 15.45 3.01
N GLY A 132 9.90 15.89 3.74
CA GLY A 132 9.61 17.30 3.99
C GLY A 132 9.06 18.09 2.78
N GLY A 133 8.53 17.40 1.77
CA GLY A 133 7.91 18.04 0.60
C GLY A 133 6.42 17.75 0.55
N SER A 134 5.61 18.79 0.37
CA SER A 134 4.17 18.74 0.08
C SER A 134 3.84 18.10 -1.29
N SER A 135 4.73 17.29 -1.87
CA SER A 135 4.55 16.78 -3.23
C SER A 135 3.68 15.52 -3.20
N SER A 136 2.55 15.59 -3.91
CA SER A 136 1.73 14.44 -4.30
C SER A 136 2.49 13.43 -5.19
N LYS A 137 3.75 13.74 -5.54
CA LYS A 137 4.63 12.97 -6.41
C LYS A 137 5.96 12.64 -5.74
N LEU A 138 6.52 11.52 -6.16
CA LEU A 138 7.84 11.05 -5.77
C LEU A 138 8.91 11.96 -6.40
N ASP A 139 9.90 12.36 -5.62
CA ASP A 139 11.06 13.11 -6.13
C ASP A 139 12.27 12.20 -6.38
N ALA A 140 13.33 12.77 -6.95
CA ALA A 140 14.57 12.05 -7.29
C ALA A 140 15.20 11.27 -6.13
N ARG A 141 14.98 11.65 -4.86
CA ARG A 141 15.51 10.94 -3.68
C ARG A 141 14.84 9.59 -3.48
N GLY A 142 13.59 9.44 -3.95
CA GLY A 142 12.84 8.20 -3.92
C GLY A 142 13.09 7.30 -5.13
N MET A 143 13.97 7.70 -6.06
CA MET A 143 14.18 6.99 -7.33
C MET A 143 15.63 6.52 -7.49
N HIS A 144 15.79 5.33 -8.07
CA HIS A 144 17.05 4.84 -8.62
C HIS A 144 16.84 4.41 -10.08
N PRO A 145 17.69 4.87 -11.02
CA PRO A 145 18.62 5.98 -10.85
C PRO A 145 17.86 7.32 -10.63
N PRO A 146 18.46 8.33 -9.97
CA PRO A 146 17.75 9.58 -9.64
C PRO A 146 17.30 10.39 -10.86
N GLN A 147 17.94 10.18 -12.02
CA GLN A 147 17.56 10.77 -13.31
C GLN A 147 16.16 10.33 -13.79
N MET A 148 15.58 9.27 -13.21
CA MET A 148 14.21 8.86 -13.49
C MET A 148 13.18 9.93 -13.15
N TYR A 149 13.51 10.87 -12.26
CA TYR A 149 12.61 11.96 -11.92
C TYR A 149 12.28 12.84 -13.14
N ASP A 150 13.29 13.39 -13.81
CA ASP A 150 13.08 14.26 -14.98
C ASP A 150 12.46 13.50 -16.15
N GLU A 151 12.86 12.23 -16.31
CA GLU A 151 12.30 11.36 -17.35
C GLU A 151 10.81 11.11 -17.15
N LEU A 152 10.38 10.73 -15.95
CA LEU A 152 8.98 10.45 -15.66
C LEU A 152 8.14 11.73 -15.62
N GLU A 153 8.69 12.87 -15.18
CA GLU A 153 8.03 14.17 -15.31
C GLU A 153 7.75 14.49 -16.78
N GLY A 154 8.71 14.27 -17.69
CA GLY A 154 8.51 14.51 -19.12
C GLY A 154 7.60 13.49 -19.83
N ALA A 155 7.67 12.22 -19.46
CA ALA A 155 6.96 11.15 -20.17
C ALA A 155 5.52 10.93 -19.69
N VAL A 156 5.29 11.00 -18.37
CA VAL A 156 4.00 10.64 -17.74
C VAL A 156 3.51 11.68 -16.73
N GLY A 157 4.15 12.85 -16.65
CA GLY A 157 3.79 13.91 -15.70
C GLY A 157 4.12 13.55 -14.25
N GLY A 158 5.13 12.69 -14.05
CA GLY A 158 5.65 12.29 -12.75
C GLY A 158 4.85 11.19 -12.05
N HIS A 159 5.50 10.52 -11.10
CA HIS A 159 4.94 9.36 -10.41
C HIS A 159 4.32 9.75 -9.05
N PRO A 160 3.05 9.41 -8.77
CA PRO A 160 2.42 9.70 -7.48
C PRO A 160 2.98 8.81 -6.36
N ILE A 161 3.11 9.35 -5.14
CA ILE A 161 3.53 8.58 -3.96
C ILE A 161 2.46 7.57 -3.54
N GLY A 162 1.18 7.95 -3.68
CA GLY A 162 0.02 7.13 -3.33
C GLY A 162 -1.26 7.96 -3.30
N SER A 163 -2.40 7.31 -3.09
CA SER A 163 -3.69 7.98 -2.91
C SER A 163 -3.97 8.18 -1.41
N PHE A 164 -3.72 9.40 -0.92
CA PHE A 164 -4.11 9.80 0.43
C PHE A 164 -5.29 10.76 0.34
N PRO A 165 -6.55 10.26 0.34
CA PRO A 165 -7.73 11.10 0.15
C PRO A 165 -8.17 11.82 1.43
N VAL A 166 -7.28 11.98 2.41
CA VAL A 166 -7.60 12.54 3.75
C VAL A 166 -8.25 13.92 3.65
N ALA A 167 -7.79 14.76 2.73
CA ALA A 167 -8.36 16.09 2.53
C ALA A 167 -9.81 16.04 2.03
N GLU A 168 -10.08 15.18 1.05
CA GLU A 168 -11.41 14.98 0.45
C GLU A 168 -12.38 14.36 1.46
N ILE A 169 -11.91 13.36 2.22
CA ILE A 169 -12.69 12.73 3.30
C ILE A 169 -13.02 13.74 4.40
N ASN A 170 -12.05 14.54 4.84
CA ASN A 170 -12.27 15.57 5.88
C ASN A 170 -13.19 16.70 5.40
N ALA A 171 -13.24 16.96 4.09
CA ALA A 171 -14.18 17.90 3.49
C ALA A 171 -15.61 17.33 3.35
N GLY A 172 -15.82 16.05 3.69
CA GLY A 172 -17.12 15.39 3.54
C GLY A 172 -17.47 15.06 2.08
N ASP A 173 -16.49 14.96 1.20
CA ASP A 173 -16.66 14.64 -0.22
C ASP A 173 -16.04 13.28 -0.58
N PRO A 174 -16.72 12.17 -0.22
CA PRO A 174 -16.21 10.83 -0.48
C PRO A 174 -16.17 10.48 -1.99
N GLU A 175 -16.95 11.15 -2.84
CA GLU A 175 -16.88 10.95 -4.29
C GLU A 175 -15.61 11.56 -4.88
N ALA A 176 -15.22 12.76 -4.44
CA ALA A 176 -13.92 13.33 -4.79
C ALA A 176 -12.76 12.45 -4.32
N ALA A 177 -12.89 11.82 -3.15
CA ALA A 177 -11.93 10.84 -2.66
C ALA A 177 -11.81 9.63 -3.60
N VAL A 178 -12.94 9.04 -4.05
CA VAL A 178 -12.92 7.94 -5.04
C VAL A 178 -12.26 8.39 -6.34
N LYS A 179 -12.65 9.57 -6.88
CA LYS A 179 -12.07 10.09 -8.12
C LYS A 179 -10.54 10.24 -8.03
N LYS A 180 -10.02 10.71 -6.91
CA LYS A 180 -8.58 10.83 -6.66
C LYS A 180 -7.88 9.48 -6.61
N ILE A 181 -8.49 8.48 -5.97
CA ILE A 181 -7.95 7.11 -5.97
C ILE A 181 -7.85 6.58 -7.41
N LEU A 182 -8.91 6.71 -8.20
CA LEU A 182 -8.94 6.28 -9.60
C LEU A 182 -7.86 6.98 -10.45
N ASP A 183 -7.68 8.30 -10.29
CA ASP A 183 -6.61 9.05 -10.98
C ASP A 183 -5.21 8.51 -10.64
N VAL A 184 -4.95 8.22 -9.36
CA VAL A 184 -3.66 7.68 -8.93
C VAL A 184 -3.40 6.28 -9.53
N ILE A 185 -4.42 5.42 -9.62
CA ILE A 185 -4.31 4.11 -10.30
C ILE A 185 -3.85 4.30 -11.73
N GLY A 186 -4.56 5.13 -12.51
CA GLY A 186 -4.22 5.40 -13.91
C GLY A 186 -2.81 5.94 -14.08
N ARG A 187 -2.37 6.86 -13.21
CA ARG A 187 -1.01 7.43 -13.24
C ARG A 187 0.08 6.43 -12.89
N LYS A 188 -0.13 5.58 -11.88
CA LYS A 188 0.80 4.50 -11.54
C LYS A 188 0.89 3.47 -12.68
N ALA A 189 -0.24 3.09 -13.25
CA ALA A 189 -0.29 2.18 -14.39
C ALA A 189 0.41 2.76 -15.62
N ALA A 190 0.21 4.03 -15.94
CA ALA A 190 0.93 4.73 -17.01
C ALA A 190 2.46 4.69 -16.79
N THR A 191 2.92 4.88 -15.55
CA THR A 191 4.34 4.73 -15.19
C THR A 191 4.84 3.31 -15.47
N ALA A 192 4.10 2.28 -15.04
CA ALA A 192 4.50 0.89 -15.28
C ALA A 192 4.55 0.55 -16.76
N LYS A 193 3.52 0.90 -17.54
CA LYS A 193 3.47 0.66 -19.00
C LYS A 193 4.67 1.31 -19.69
N TYR A 194 4.95 2.58 -19.37
CA TYR A 194 6.11 3.28 -19.91
C TYR A 194 7.42 2.56 -19.62
N LEU A 195 7.66 2.19 -18.34
CA LEU A 195 8.92 1.59 -17.93
C LEU A 195 9.12 0.19 -18.53
N ILE A 196 8.10 -0.68 -18.54
CA ILE A 196 8.24 -2.04 -19.08
C ILE A 196 8.36 -2.10 -20.60
N GLN A 197 7.89 -1.07 -21.31
CA GLN A 197 8.04 -0.96 -22.77
C GLN A 197 9.38 -0.34 -23.16
N LYS A 198 9.89 0.59 -22.34
CA LYS A 198 11.12 1.33 -22.65
C LYS A 198 12.40 0.61 -22.21
N TYR A 199 12.35 -0.07 -21.06
CA TYR A 199 13.52 -0.71 -20.46
C TYR A 199 13.42 -2.23 -20.54
N ASP A 200 14.57 -2.89 -20.67
CA ASP A 200 14.68 -4.33 -20.44
C ASP A 200 14.52 -4.65 -18.96
N TRP A 201 13.88 -5.79 -18.68
CA TRP A 201 13.73 -6.33 -17.33
C TRP A 201 13.67 -7.86 -17.35
N ASP A 202 14.20 -8.47 -16.30
CA ASP A 202 14.01 -9.88 -15.97
C ASP A 202 12.91 -10.04 -14.91
N CYS A 203 12.83 -9.10 -13.96
CA CYS A 203 11.79 -9.04 -12.95
C CYS A 203 11.23 -7.61 -12.83
N ALA A 204 9.92 -7.45 -12.98
CA ALA A 204 9.26 -6.17 -12.83
C ALA A 204 8.10 -6.28 -11.84
N MET A 205 7.89 -5.26 -11.01
CA MET A 205 6.80 -5.20 -10.07
C MET A 205 6.18 -3.80 -10.01
N ILE A 206 4.85 -3.76 -9.93
CA ILE A 206 4.09 -2.58 -9.53
C ILE A 206 3.19 -2.92 -8.35
N LEU A 207 3.18 -2.04 -7.35
CA LEU A 207 2.19 -2.06 -6.28
C LEU A 207 1.14 -0.96 -6.44
N PHE A 208 -0.12 -1.36 -6.35
CA PHE A 208 -1.25 -0.47 -6.13
C PHE A 208 -1.68 -0.54 -4.66
N GLY A 209 -1.56 0.59 -3.95
CA GLY A 209 -2.04 0.75 -2.56
C GLY A 209 -3.50 1.21 -2.49
N GLU A 210 -4.09 1.44 -3.66
CA GLU A 210 -5.36 2.13 -3.83
C GLU A 210 -6.57 1.28 -3.38
N SER A 211 -6.46 -0.05 -3.42
CA SER A 211 -7.46 -0.97 -2.86
C SER A 211 -7.53 -0.91 -1.33
N ASP A 212 -6.38 -0.82 -0.65
CA ASP A 212 -6.27 -0.67 0.80
C ASP A 212 -6.84 0.68 1.26
N GLY A 213 -6.43 1.77 0.60
CA GLY A 213 -6.97 3.11 0.86
C GLY A 213 -8.49 3.19 0.67
N ALA A 214 -9.03 2.54 -0.37
CA ALA A 214 -10.47 2.45 -0.57
C ALA A 214 -11.16 1.63 0.54
N GLY A 215 -10.56 0.51 0.95
CA GLY A 215 -11.05 -0.29 2.07
C GLY A 215 -11.16 0.53 3.36
N HIS A 216 -10.10 1.27 3.71
CA HIS A 216 -10.06 2.07 4.93
C HIS A 216 -11.17 3.11 5.02
N HIS A 217 -11.52 3.74 3.90
CA HIS A 217 -12.47 4.85 3.88
C HIS A 217 -13.90 4.44 3.54
N PHE A 218 -14.08 3.38 2.75
CA PHE A 218 -15.35 3.12 2.08
C PHE A 218 -15.99 1.78 2.43
N TRP A 219 -15.35 0.90 3.20
CA TRP A 219 -15.92 -0.41 3.54
C TRP A 219 -17.31 -0.31 4.18
N LYS A 220 -17.52 0.73 4.99
CA LYS A 220 -18.80 1.05 5.62
C LYS A 220 -19.95 1.31 4.64
N TYR A 221 -19.67 1.62 3.38
CA TYR A 221 -20.71 1.84 2.36
C TYR A 221 -21.03 0.57 1.55
N CYS A 222 -20.10 -0.38 1.52
CA CYS A 222 -20.14 -1.52 0.59
C CYS A 222 -20.62 -2.83 1.24
N ASP A 223 -20.32 -3.07 2.52
CA ASP A 223 -20.67 -4.32 3.19
C ASP A 223 -21.71 -4.11 4.30
N GLY A 224 -22.92 -4.63 4.07
CA GLY A 224 -24.02 -4.60 5.04
C GLY A 224 -23.74 -5.31 6.36
N ARG A 225 -22.70 -6.16 6.42
CA ARG A 225 -22.24 -6.84 7.65
C ARG A 225 -21.28 -5.98 8.47
N SER A 226 -20.78 -4.87 7.92
CA SER A 226 -19.86 -3.97 8.63
C SER A 226 -20.54 -3.39 9.87
N PRO A 227 -19.91 -3.41 11.05
CA PRO A 227 -20.47 -2.77 12.25
C PRO A 227 -20.71 -1.27 12.10
N GLN A 228 -20.00 -0.62 11.17
CA GLN A 228 -20.14 0.80 10.85
C GLN A 228 -20.96 1.05 9.58
N PHE A 229 -21.70 0.05 9.09
CA PHE A 229 -22.41 0.13 7.82
C PHE A 229 -23.33 1.37 7.73
N SER A 230 -23.29 2.02 6.57
CA SER A 230 -24.08 3.22 6.26
C SER A 230 -24.58 3.18 4.83
N HIS A 231 -25.85 3.51 4.63
CA HIS A 231 -26.47 3.65 3.31
C HIS A 231 -26.22 5.01 2.65
N ASP A 232 -25.70 5.99 3.40
CA ASP A 232 -25.58 7.37 2.94
C ASP A 232 -24.13 7.83 2.75
N PRO A 233 -23.79 8.46 1.60
CA PRO A 233 -24.66 8.68 0.45
C PRO A 233 -24.80 7.41 -0.41
N PRO A 234 -25.97 7.16 -1.05
CA PRO A 234 -26.19 5.95 -1.85
C PRO A 234 -25.21 5.75 -3.00
N SER A 235 -24.62 6.85 -3.52
CA SER A 235 -23.62 6.81 -4.59
C SER A 235 -22.34 6.04 -4.20
N MET A 236 -22.06 5.94 -2.90
CA MET A 236 -20.85 5.30 -2.38
C MET A 236 -20.97 3.79 -2.24
N ARG A 237 -22.14 3.18 -2.51
CA ARG A 237 -22.36 1.73 -2.38
C ARG A 237 -21.36 0.89 -3.17
N ASP A 238 -21.01 1.33 -4.37
CA ASP A 238 -20.09 0.63 -5.28
C ASP A 238 -18.69 1.25 -5.31
N SER A 239 -18.35 2.09 -4.33
CA SER A 239 -17.07 2.83 -4.31
C SER A 239 -15.83 1.92 -4.32
N ILE A 240 -15.81 0.85 -3.53
CA ILE A 240 -14.70 -0.13 -3.57
C ILE A 240 -14.73 -0.92 -4.90
N LEU A 241 -15.90 -1.31 -5.38
CA LEU A 241 -16.04 -2.01 -6.67
C LEU A 241 -15.46 -1.17 -7.81
N ARG A 242 -15.75 0.14 -7.85
CA ARG A 242 -15.20 1.06 -8.86
C ARG A 242 -13.67 1.08 -8.85
N VAL A 243 -13.06 1.04 -7.66
CA VAL A 243 -11.60 0.96 -7.51
C VAL A 243 -11.06 -0.37 -8.03
N TYR A 244 -11.71 -1.50 -7.71
CA TYR A 244 -11.29 -2.81 -8.21
C TYR A 244 -11.49 -2.96 -9.71
N GLN A 245 -12.53 -2.36 -10.30
CA GLN A 245 -12.75 -2.35 -11.75
C GLN A 245 -11.67 -1.54 -12.48
N GLU A 246 -11.23 -0.43 -11.91
CA GLU A 246 -10.11 0.36 -12.44
C GLU A 246 -8.81 -0.45 -12.41
N LEU A 247 -8.52 -1.09 -11.27
CA LEU A 247 -7.36 -1.97 -11.13
C LEU A 247 -7.42 -3.17 -12.09
N ASP A 248 -8.59 -3.78 -12.27
CA ASP A 248 -8.81 -4.89 -13.20
C ASP A 248 -8.60 -4.46 -14.65
N ARG A 249 -9.09 -3.27 -15.04
CA ARG A 249 -8.83 -2.71 -16.37
C ARG A 249 -7.33 -2.51 -16.60
N GLU A 250 -6.65 -1.86 -15.67
CA GLU A 250 -5.20 -1.62 -15.77
C GLU A 250 -4.38 -2.91 -15.77
N LEU A 251 -4.80 -3.93 -15.02
CA LEU A 251 -4.22 -5.27 -15.08
C LEU A 251 -4.35 -5.87 -16.49
N GLY A 252 -5.52 -5.72 -17.12
CA GLY A 252 -5.75 -6.14 -18.51
C GLY A 252 -4.79 -5.46 -19.49
N GLU A 253 -4.64 -4.15 -19.38
CA GLU A 253 -3.73 -3.38 -20.24
C GLU A 253 -2.26 -3.73 -20.00
N LEU A 254 -1.84 -3.91 -18.74
CA LEU A 254 -0.48 -4.36 -18.43
C LEU A 254 -0.19 -5.74 -19.00
N LYS A 255 -1.12 -6.70 -18.85
CA LYS A 255 -0.99 -8.06 -19.39
C LYS A 255 -0.74 -8.08 -20.89
N GLN A 256 -1.41 -7.22 -21.65
CA GLN A 256 -1.24 -7.13 -23.11
C GLN A 256 0.17 -6.68 -23.54
N LEU A 257 0.88 -5.97 -22.67
CA LEU A 257 2.26 -5.51 -22.91
C LEU A 257 3.31 -6.55 -22.47
N LEU A 258 2.92 -7.58 -21.73
CA LEU A 258 3.86 -8.58 -21.23
C LEU A 258 4.27 -9.52 -22.37
N PRO A 259 5.58 -9.81 -22.52
CA PRO A 259 6.06 -10.87 -23.39
C PRO A 259 5.42 -12.22 -23.06
N MET A 260 5.15 -13.04 -24.07
CA MET A 260 4.46 -14.34 -23.92
C MET A 260 5.14 -15.33 -22.96
N ASP A 261 6.45 -15.18 -22.73
CA ASP A 261 7.25 -16.02 -21.81
C ASP A 261 7.29 -15.49 -20.37
N THR A 262 6.45 -14.49 -20.05
CA THR A 262 6.37 -13.88 -18.72
C THR A 262 5.49 -14.68 -17.78
N THR A 263 6.01 -15.00 -16.60
CA THR A 263 5.21 -15.47 -15.47
C THR A 263 4.59 -14.27 -14.75
N LEU A 264 3.26 -14.21 -14.70
CA LEU A 264 2.52 -13.21 -13.93
C LEU A 264 2.26 -13.73 -12.50
N LEU A 265 2.68 -12.97 -11.49
CA LEU A 265 2.29 -13.16 -10.10
C LEU A 265 1.37 -12.01 -9.68
N MET A 266 0.17 -12.34 -9.23
CA MET A 266 -0.73 -11.39 -8.58
C MET A 266 -0.84 -11.74 -7.11
N MET A 267 -0.72 -10.74 -6.21
CA MET A 267 -0.82 -11.01 -4.79
C MET A 267 -1.31 -9.80 -3.97
N SER A 268 -1.74 -10.10 -2.75
CA SER A 268 -1.96 -9.13 -1.68
C SER A 268 -1.07 -9.50 -0.50
N ASP A 269 -0.72 -8.51 0.30
CA ASP A 269 0.06 -8.66 1.50
C ASP A 269 -0.79 -8.99 2.72
N HIS A 270 -2.03 -8.50 2.79
CA HIS A 270 -3.05 -8.87 3.76
C HIS A 270 -4.48 -8.77 3.17
N GLY A 271 -5.48 -9.23 3.95
CA GLY A 271 -6.89 -9.07 3.61
C GLY A 271 -7.46 -7.75 4.11
N PHE A 272 -8.79 -7.63 4.08
CA PHE A 272 -9.52 -6.45 4.55
C PHE A 272 -10.90 -6.83 5.11
N GLY A 273 -11.48 -5.98 5.95
CA GLY A 273 -12.80 -6.20 6.52
C GLY A 273 -13.39 -4.98 7.23
N GLY A 274 -14.63 -5.13 7.71
CA GLY A 274 -15.34 -4.09 8.45
C GLY A 274 -14.69 -3.78 9.79
N VAL A 275 -14.64 -2.50 10.15
CA VAL A 275 -14.08 -2.03 11.43
C VAL A 275 -15.17 -2.08 12.51
N SER A 276 -14.79 -2.51 13.71
CA SER A 276 -15.66 -2.49 14.89
C SER A 276 -16.14 -1.07 15.22
N SER A 277 -17.35 -0.94 15.75
CA SER A 277 -17.84 0.32 16.36
C SER A 277 -17.28 0.55 17.77
N THR A 278 -16.57 -0.42 18.33
CA THR A 278 -15.98 -0.37 19.67
C THR A 278 -14.46 -0.21 19.59
N ALA A 279 -13.93 0.85 20.19
CA ALA A 279 -12.51 1.05 20.37
C ALA A 279 -12.08 0.59 21.78
N LEU A 280 -11.10 -0.31 21.84
CA LEU A 280 -10.41 -0.61 23.09
C LEU A 280 -9.25 0.36 23.25
N PHE A 281 -9.14 0.98 24.42
CA PHE A 281 -7.98 1.80 24.78
C PHE A 281 -7.19 1.07 25.88
N PRO A 282 -6.23 0.18 25.53
CA PRO A 282 -5.52 -0.63 26.52
C PRO A 282 -4.84 0.21 27.60
N ASN A 283 -4.30 1.38 27.23
CA ASN A 283 -3.69 2.30 28.19
C ASN A 283 -4.68 2.84 29.22
N CYS A 284 -5.93 3.13 28.83
CA CYS A 284 -6.97 3.56 29.75
C CYS A 284 -7.39 2.42 30.68
N TRP A 285 -7.60 1.22 30.11
CA TRP A 285 -7.97 0.02 30.86
C TRP A 285 -6.88 -0.38 31.87
N LEU A 286 -5.61 -0.45 31.44
CA LEU A 286 -4.48 -0.77 32.33
C LEU A 286 -4.35 0.23 33.48
N ARG A 287 -4.63 1.51 33.23
CA ARG A 287 -4.66 2.54 34.29
C ARG A 287 -5.79 2.29 35.27
N GLU A 288 -6.99 1.98 34.78
CA GLU A 288 -8.16 1.66 35.62
C GLU A 288 -7.93 0.41 36.48
N GLN A 289 -7.20 -0.57 35.97
CA GLN A 289 -6.78 -1.76 36.72
C GLN A 289 -5.61 -1.49 37.69
N GLY A 290 -5.11 -0.26 37.77
CA GLY A 290 -3.95 0.10 38.61
C GLY A 290 -2.60 -0.41 38.10
N MET A 291 -2.55 -0.98 36.89
CA MET A 291 -1.34 -1.56 36.26
C MET A 291 -0.50 -0.54 35.49
N LEU A 292 -1.05 0.65 35.18
CA LEU A 292 -0.33 1.75 34.52
C LEU A 292 -0.40 3.03 35.37
N GLN A 293 0.76 3.60 35.68
CA GLN A 293 0.90 4.91 36.33
C GLN A 293 1.85 5.82 35.55
N PHE A 294 1.49 7.10 35.42
CA PHE A 294 2.35 8.09 34.75
C PHE A 294 3.33 8.70 35.75
N ARG A 295 4.60 8.85 35.34
CA ARG A 295 5.61 9.56 36.13
C ARG A 295 5.45 11.08 35.92
N GLY A 296 5.14 11.80 37.00
CA GLY A 296 4.97 13.25 37.02
C GLY A 296 3.55 13.65 37.43
N GLY A 297 3.43 14.48 38.47
CA GLY A 297 2.14 14.89 39.05
C GLY A 297 1.19 15.56 38.05
N PHE A 298 -0.09 15.59 38.45
CA PHE A 298 -1.29 16.06 37.73
C PHE A 298 -1.12 17.36 36.90
N SER A 299 -0.16 18.23 37.23
CA SER A 299 0.01 19.55 36.60
C SER A 299 0.53 19.51 35.15
N ARG A 300 1.31 18.48 34.73
CA ARG A 300 1.74 18.35 33.32
C ARG A 300 0.68 17.79 32.39
N TRP A 301 -0.36 17.18 32.95
CA TRP A 301 -1.45 16.54 32.20
C TRP A 301 -2.56 17.55 31.84
N ALA A 302 -2.88 18.47 32.76
CA ALA A 302 -3.87 19.53 32.53
C ALA A 302 -3.51 20.44 31.35
N SER A 303 -2.22 20.70 31.10
CA SER A 303 -1.78 21.57 30.00
C SER A 303 -1.78 20.90 28.61
N ARG A 304 -1.98 19.58 28.51
CA ARG A 304 -1.93 18.85 27.22
C ARG A 304 -3.26 18.25 26.77
N ARG A 305 -4.28 18.15 27.64
CA ARG A 305 -5.49 17.36 27.37
C ARG A 305 -6.82 18.10 27.44
N LEU A 306 -6.88 19.36 27.90
CA LEU A 306 -8.15 20.08 27.92
C LEU A 306 -8.54 20.70 26.55
N ASP A 307 -7.57 20.91 25.64
CA ASP A 307 -7.88 21.43 24.30
C ASP A 307 -8.07 20.35 23.21
N SER A 308 -7.71 19.08 23.47
CA SER A 308 -7.66 18.04 22.41
C SER A 308 -8.55 16.80 22.64
N LEU A 309 -9.21 16.67 23.79
CA LEU A 309 -10.13 15.56 24.09
C LEU A 309 -11.62 15.91 24.03
N LYS A 310 -11.96 17.07 23.46
CA LYS A 310 -13.26 17.31 22.84
C LYS A 310 -13.15 17.10 21.33
N LEU A 311 -12.63 15.94 20.91
CA LEU A 311 -12.97 15.41 19.60
C LEU A 311 -14.36 14.80 19.75
N LEU A 312 -15.32 15.55 19.23
CA LEU A 312 -16.76 15.36 19.23
C LEU A 312 -17.15 13.90 18.95
N ALA A 313 -17.95 13.34 19.86
CA ALA A 313 -18.95 12.34 19.51
C ALA A 313 -20.11 13.01 18.76
#